data_AF-A0A7C2II21-F1
#
_entry.id   AF-A0A7C2II21-F1
#
_cell.length_a   1.000
_cell.length_b   1.000
_cell.length_c   1.000
_cell.angle_alpha   90.00
_cell.angle_beta   90.00
_cell.angle_gamma   90.00
#
_symmetry.space_group_name_H-M   'P 1'
#
loop_
_entity.id
_entity.type
_entity.pdbx_description
1 polymer ?
#
loop_
_entity_poly.entity_id
_entity_poly.type
_entity_poly.pdbx_seq_one_letter_code
_entity_poly.pdbx_strand_id
1 'polypeptide(L)' 'MNRDIRLFLRDMLDAMDAIAAFTQKMSFEEFLADRRTRNAVERNLEIIGEAVRHVPDALRAQFPEVEWRKTAGMRDRII' A
#
# COMPACT_ATOMS: atom_id res chain seq x y z
N MET A 1 6.24 -15.05 -15.91
CA MET A 1 7.22 -13.96 -16.08
C MET A 1 7.57 -13.45 -14.71
N ASN A 2 8.77 -13.74 -14.19
CA ASN A 2 9.20 -13.35 -12.86
C ASN A 2 9.46 -11.83 -12.87
N ARG A 3 8.53 -11.02 -12.37
CA ARG A 3 8.76 -9.58 -12.22
C ARG A 3 9.85 -9.38 -11.18
N ASP A 4 10.80 -8.48 -11.46
CA ASP A 4 11.86 -8.14 -10.52
C ASP A 4 11.26 -7.61 -9.21
N ILE A 5 11.73 -8.12 -8.06
CA ILE A 5 11.29 -7.70 -6.73
C ILE A 5 11.40 -6.18 -6.54
N ARG A 6 12.39 -5.55 -7.17
CA ARG A 6 12.57 -4.08 -7.15
C ARG A 6 11.39 -3.33 -7.74
N LEU A 7 10.66 -3.95 -8.68
CA LEU A 7 9.45 -3.36 -9.25
C LEU A 7 8.31 -3.37 -8.24
N PHE A 8 8.10 -4.46 -7.50
CA PHE A 8 7.07 -4.51 -6.46
C PHE A 8 7.36 -3.55 -5.31
N LEU A 9 8.63 -3.44 -4.88
CA LEU A 9 9.02 -2.46 -3.88
C LEU A 9 8.81 -1.02 -4.37
N ARG A 10 9.03 -0.76 -5.65
CA ARG A 10 8.74 0.54 -6.27
C ARG A 10 7.24 0.81 -6.36
N ASP A 11 6.43 -0.17 -6.76
CA ASP A 11 4.97 -0.05 -6.77
C ASP A 11 4.43 0.30 -5.38
N MET A 12 5.01 -0.29 -4.32
CA MET A 12 4.66 0.06 -2.93
C MET A 12 5.02 1.50 -2.59
N LEU A 13 6.24 1.93 -2.93
CA LEU A 13 6.72 3.28 -2.64
C LEU A 13 5.89 4.34 -3.37
N ASP A 14 5.66 4.16 -4.67
CA ASP A 14 4.87 5.07 -5.50
C ASP A 14 3.43 5.18 -4.98
N ALA A 15 2.84 4.07 -4.52
CA ALA A 15 1.50 4.06 -3.92
C ALA A 15 1.46 4.78 -2.56
N MET A 16 2.49 4.63 -1.72
CA MET A 16 2.61 5.36 -0.45
C MET A 16 2.74 6.87 -0.68
N ASP A 17 3.60 7.27 -1.63
CA ASP A 17 3.80 8.67 -2.00
C ASP A 17 2.51 9.29 -2.56
N ALA A 18 1.76 8.54 -3.38
CA ALA A 18 0.47 8.98 -3.89
C ALA A 18 -0.55 9.21 -2.75
N ILE A 19 -0.68 8.27 -1.81
CA ILE A 19 -1.58 8.41 -0.65
C ILE A 19 -1.21 9.66 0.16
N ALA A 20 0.08 9.84 0.46
CA ALA A 20 0.57 11.01 1.18
C ALA A 20 0.25 12.31 0.43
N ALA A 21 0.48 12.33 -0.90
CA ALA A 21 0.22 13.49 -1.73
C ALA A 21 -1.27 13.88 -1.78
N PHE A 22 -2.18 12.90 -1.80
CA PHE A 22 -3.62 13.15 -1.78
C PHE A 22 -4.10 13.69 -0.43
N THR A 23 -3.51 13.22 0.68
CA THR A 23 -4.04 13.43 2.03
C THR A 23 -3.32 14.52 2.84
N GLN A 24 -2.09 14.91 2.48
CA GLN A 24 -1.23 15.84 3.25
C GLN A 24 -1.86 17.19 3.62
N LYS A 25 -2.87 17.66 2.89
CA LYS A 25 -3.53 18.96 3.10
C LYS A 25 -5.01 18.82 3.43
N MET A 26 -5.46 17.62 3.76
CA MET A 26 -6.85 17.33 4.07
C MET A 26 -7.01 17.05 5.57
N SER A 27 -8.05 17.60 6.17
CA SER A 27 -8.55 17.10 7.44
C SER A 27 -9.17 15.71 7.26
N PHE A 28 -9.39 15.01 8.36
CA PHE A 28 -10.06 13.72 8.32
C PHE A 28 -11.51 13.83 7.85
N GLU A 29 -12.21 14.90 8.24
CA GLU A 29 -13.58 15.19 7.82
C GLU A 29 -13.65 15.49 6.31
N GLU A 30 -12.70 16.27 5.79
CA GLU A 30 -12.59 16.54 4.35
C GLU A 30 -12.32 15.25 3.57
N PHE A 31 -11.44 14.39 4.08
CA PHE A 31 -11.19 13.07 3.50
C PHE A 31 -12.44 12.19 3.50
N LEU A 32 -13.19 12.14 4.61
CA LEU A 32 -14.42 11.37 4.70
C LEU A 32 -15.52 11.88 3.77
N ALA A 33 -15.59 13.19 3.54
CA ALA A 33 -16.55 13.79 2.61
C ALA A 33 -16.17 13.54 1.13
N ASP A 34 -14.87 13.44 0.82
CA ASP A 34 -14.39 13.25 -0.55
C ASP A 34 -14.33 11.77 -0.95
N ARG A 35 -15.36 11.31 -1.67
CA ARG A 35 -15.40 9.95 -2.22
C ARG A 35 -14.29 9.66 -3.24
N ARG A 36 -13.87 10.66 -4.03
CA ARG A 36 -12.83 10.46 -5.05
C ARG A 36 -11.51 10.15 -4.37
N THR A 37 -11.15 10.94 -3.35
CA THR A 37 -9.89 10.75 -2.62
C THR A 37 -9.90 9.45 -1.82
N ARG A 38 -11.02 9.08 -1.18
CA ARG A 38 -11.16 7.77 -0.54
C ARG A 38 -10.91 6.61 -1.49
N ASN A 39 -11.60 6.59 -2.64
CA ASN A 39 -11.40 5.54 -3.64
C ASN A 39 -9.94 5.50 -4.14
N ALA A 40 -9.29 6.64 -4.31
CA ALA A 40 -7.89 6.71 -4.72
C ALA A 40 -6.96 6.13 -3.64
N VAL A 41 -7.21 6.42 -2.36
CA VAL A 41 -6.45 5.86 -1.23
C VAL A 41 -6.66 4.35 -1.13
N GLU A 42 -7.92 3.89 -1.17
CA GLU A 42 -8.27 2.45 -1.14
C GLU A 42 -7.54 1.70 -2.25
N ARG A 43 -7.55 2.22 -3.48
CA ARG A 43 -6.84 1.62 -4.62
C ARG A 43 -5.33 1.50 -4.39
N ASN A 44 -4.70 2.51 -3.81
CA ASN A 44 -3.27 2.46 -3.53
C ASN A 44 -2.93 1.50 -2.38
N LEU A 45 -3.81 1.36 -1.39
CA LEU A 45 -3.67 0.35 -0.33
C LEU A 45 -3.79 -1.08 -0.89
N GLU A 46 -4.66 -1.31 -1.89
CA GLU A 46 -4.72 -2.59 -2.60
C GLU A 46 -3.42 -2.90 -3.34
N ILE A 47 -2.83 -1.91 -4.03
CA ILE A 47 -1.56 -2.05 -4.76
C ILE A 47 -0.45 -2.44 -3.78
N ILE A 48 -0.36 -1.77 -2.63
CA ILE A 48 0.62 -2.10 -1.58
C ILE A 48 0.44 -3.54 -1.09
N GLY A 49 -0.80 -3.92 -0.76
CA GLY A 49 -1.10 -5.27 -0.26
C GLY A 49 -0.78 -6.37 -1.29
N GLU A 50 -1.08 -6.14 -2.56
CA GLU A 50 -0.73 -7.05 -3.65
C GLU A 50 0.78 -7.14 -3.85
N ALA A 51 1.48 -6.01 -3.93
CA ALA A 51 2.93 -5.97 -4.11
C ALA A 51 3.68 -6.69 -2.98
N VAL A 52 3.22 -6.54 -1.73
CA VAL A 52 3.79 -7.27 -0.58
C VAL A 52 3.76 -8.79 -0.80
N ARG A 53 2.69 -9.35 -1.38
CA ARG A 53 2.56 -10.82 -1.59
C ARG A 53 3.66 -11.38 -2.50
N HIS A 54 4.22 -10.56 -3.38
CA HIS A 54 5.31 -10.94 -4.28
C HIS A 54 6.71 -10.79 -3.65
N VAL A 55 6.81 -10.25 -2.44
CA VAL A 55 8.07 -10.18 -1.69
C VAL A 55 8.44 -11.57 -1.13
N PRO A 56 9.63 -12.12 -1.43
CA PRO A 56 10.04 -13.43 -0.91
C PRO A 56 10.17 -13.45 0.62
N ASP A 57 9.80 -14.55 1.26
CA ASP A 57 9.88 -14.70 2.71
C ASP A 57 11.31 -14.55 3.24
N ALA A 58 12.32 -14.98 2.48
CA ALA A 58 13.73 -14.78 2.82
C ALA A 58 14.12 -13.30 2.92
N LEU A 59 13.45 -12.42 2.16
CA LEU A 59 13.65 -10.97 2.25
C LEU A 59 12.84 -10.39 3.40
N ARG A 60 11.58 -10.82 3.57
CA ARG A 60 10.74 -10.39 4.72
C ARG A 60 11.39 -10.71 6.06
N ALA A 61 12.04 -11.88 6.18
CA ALA A 61 12.75 -12.31 7.38
C ALA A 61 13.97 -11.46 7.71
N GLN A 62 14.54 -10.74 6.74
CA GLN A 62 15.64 -9.79 6.97
C GLN A 62 15.15 -8.45 7.54
N PHE A 63 13.85 -8.16 7.42
CA PHE A 63 13.20 -6.93 7.90
C PHE A 63 12.01 -7.27 8.82
N PRO A 64 12.24 -7.92 9.97
CA PRO A 64 11.17 -8.35 10.88
C PRO A 64 10.41 -7.19 11.55
N GLU A 65 10.97 -5.98 11.55
CA GLU A 65 10.34 -4.75 12.04
C GLU A 65 9.17 -4.28 11.16
N VAL A 66 9.11 -4.75 9.91
CA VAL A 66 8.02 -4.45 8.99
C VAL A 66 6.88 -5.46 9.22
N GLU A 67 5.68 -4.95 9.44
CA GLU A 67 4.47 -5.74 9.70
C GLU A 67 3.90 -6.38 8.41
N TRP A 68 4.71 -7.17 7.70
CA TRP A 68 4.41 -7.75 6.37
C TRP A 68 3.02 -8.41 6.29
N ARG A 69 2.65 -9.18 7.32
CA ARG A 69 1.37 -9.89 7.37
C ARG A 69 0.18 -8.93 7.47
N LYS A 70 0.30 -7.85 8.24
CA LYS A 70 -0.77 -6.83 8.34
C LYS A 70 -0.92 -6.08 7.03
N THR A 71 0.21 -5.71 6.40
CA THR A 71 0.22 -5.00 5.13
C THR A 71 -0.39 -5.84 4.00
N ALA A 72 -0.09 -7.14 3.94
CA ALA A 72 -0.69 -8.06 2.97
C ALA A 72 -2.20 -8.29 3.19
N GLY A 73 -2.65 -8.27 4.46
CA GLY A 73 -4.06 -8.47 4.84
C GLY A 73 -4.92 -7.20 4.77
N MET A 74 -4.34 -6.05 4.40
CA MET A 74 -5.02 -4.76 4.38
C MET A 74 -6.10 -4.71 3.29
N ARG A 75 -5.85 -5.36 2.15
CA ARG A 75 -6.83 -5.56 1.07
C ARG A 75 -8.09 -6.25 1.57
N ASP A 76 -7.94 -7.28 2.41
CA ASP A 76 -9.06 -8.10 2.89
C ASP A 76 -9.96 -7.35 3.89
N ARG A 77 -9.56 -6.15 4.33
CA ARG A 77 -10.35 -5.28 5.21
C ARG A 77 -11.04 -4.12 4.48
N ILE A 78 -10.64 -3.85 3.24
CA ILE A 78 -11.16 -2.74 2.41
C ILE A 78 -12.27 -3.22 1.47
N ILE A 79 -12.21 -4.50 1.06
CA ILE A 79 -13.19 -5.16 0.17
C ILE A 79 -14.36 -5.74 0.96
#